data_AF-A0A821X3U3-F1
#
_entry.id   AF-A0A821X3U3-F1
#
_cell.length_a   1.000
_cell.length_b   1.000
_cell.length_c   1.000
_cell.angle_alpha   90.00
_cell.angle_beta   90.00
_cell.angle_gamma   90.00
#
_symmetry.space_group_name_H-M   'P 1'
#
loop_
_entity.id
_entity.type
_entity.pdbx_description
1 polymer ?
#
loop_
_entity_poly.entity_id
_entity_poly.type
_entity_poly.pdbx_seq_one_letter_code
_entity_poly.pdbx_strand_id
1 'polypeptide(L)'
;PYIDIFIDRRYIQSGKVAIPYAMIVSSIVMWMGLLWMQPHKEDRFVFPIYPLIILTASIGIDQIENLIPRLVRLIKLKRNSVLFVRRLFVYSIIIIHGILSISRTFAIVDGYSAPIRLLTHSNTTNIFEKSSNKHLNICIGKDWYRFPSHFLLPEKSQLLFLRSEFKGQLPKAYSSLKNATRLIDNHFNDENKEEIDRYVNLNQCDYIIDHDSENPSEIQPNYSQQFQIITSIKMILPSRRSIFRSFYVPYFSVRSNRYTFLHLLKCSKFVDVLNE
;
A
#
# COMPACT_ATOMS: atom_id res chain seq x y z
N PRO A 1 -13.21 -8.85 33.21
CA PRO A 1 -14.39 -8.05 33.61
C PRO A 1 -14.95 -7.10 32.52
N TYR A 2 -14.13 -6.41 31.73
CA TYR A 2 -14.63 -5.48 30.68
C TYR A 2 -14.92 -6.14 29.33
N ILE A 3 -14.30 -7.27 29.04
CA ILE A 3 -14.51 -8.01 27.79
C ILE A 3 -15.88 -8.72 27.79
N ASP A 4 -16.35 -9.16 28.96
CA ASP A 4 -17.61 -9.86 29.13
C ASP A 4 -18.84 -9.01 28.76
N ILE A 5 -18.70 -7.68 28.81
CA ILE A 5 -19.73 -6.70 28.43
C ILE A 5 -20.11 -6.84 26.95
N PHE A 6 -19.15 -7.20 26.09
CA PHE A 6 -19.36 -7.34 24.65
C PHE A 6 -19.58 -8.79 24.21
N ILE A 7 -19.29 -9.78 25.07
CA ILE A 7 -19.40 -11.20 24.75
C ILE A 7 -20.73 -11.79 25.25
N ASP A 8 -21.29 -11.35 26.38
CA ASP A 8 -22.56 -11.90 26.88
C ASP A 8 -23.78 -11.25 26.17
N ARG A 9 -24.46 -12.04 25.34
CA ARG A 9 -25.72 -11.66 24.66
C ARG A 9 -26.78 -11.11 25.60
N ARG A 10 -26.79 -11.51 26.88
CA ARG A 10 -27.76 -11.04 27.88
C ARG A 10 -27.50 -9.59 28.28
N TYR A 11 -26.24 -9.15 28.31
CA TYR A 11 -25.90 -7.75 28.60
C TYR A 11 -26.34 -6.83 27.46
N ILE A 12 -26.13 -7.24 26.21
CA ILE A 12 -26.56 -6.51 24.99
C ILE A 12 -28.08 -6.30 24.98
N GLN A 13 -28.86 -7.30 25.40
CA GLN A 13 -30.33 -7.23 25.41
C GLN A 13 -30.92 -6.46 26.61
N SER A 14 -30.15 -6.25 27.67
CA SER A 14 -30.61 -5.62 28.93
C SER A 14 -30.52 -4.09 28.98
N GLY A 15 -30.13 -3.42 27.89
CA GLY A 15 -29.98 -1.96 27.82
C GLY A 15 -28.72 -1.39 28.48
N LYS A 16 -27.97 -2.18 29.26
CA LYS A 16 -26.70 -1.78 29.91
C LYS A 16 -25.51 -1.63 28.96
N VAL A 17 -25.66 -2.01 27.68
CA VAL A 17 -24.63 -1.91 26.63
C VAL A 17 -24.66 -0.56 25.89
N ALA A 18 -25.65 0.30 26.16
CA ALA A 18 -25.76 1.61 25.52
C ALA A 18 -24.55 2.52 25.79
N ILE A 19 -24.03 2.53 27.03
CA ILE A 19 -22.90 3.41 27.41
C ILE A 19 -21.58 2.95 26.76
N PRO A 20 -21.15 1.68 26.85
CA PRO A 20 -19.94 1.21 26.18
C PRO A 20 -20.00 1.36 24.65
N TYR A 21 -21.16 1.10 24.04
CA TYR A 21 -21.35 1.30 22.60
C TYR A 21 -21.28 2.77 22.19
N ALA A 22 -21.93 3.66 22.96
CA ALA A 22 -21.86 5.10 22.73
C ALA A 22 -20.43 5.63 22.83
N MET A 23 -19.61 5.12 23.77
CA MET A 23 -18.20 5.49 23.88
C MET A 23 -17.37 5.06 22.66
N ILE A 24 -17.63 3.88 22.10
CA ILE A 24 -16.95 3.41 20.88
C ILE A 24 -17.33 4.31 19.69
N VAL A 25 -18.63 4.54 19.49
CA VAL A 25 -19.12 5.37 18.38
C VAL A 25 -18.65 6.81 18.53
N SER A 26 -18.69 7.38 19.74
CA SER A 26 -18.20 8.73 20.00
C SER A 26 -16.70 8.85 19.69
N SER A 27 -15.90 7.84 20.03
CA SER A 27 -14.47 7.82 19.71
C SER A 27 -14.22 7.88 18.20
N ILE A 28 -14.97 7.10 17.41
CA ILE A 28 -14.91 7.13 15.94
C ILE A 28 -15.32 8.51 15.42
N VAL A 29 -16.45 9.05 15.88
CA VAL A 29 -16.99 10.33 15.42
C VAL A 29 -16.06 11.49 15.79
N MET A 30 -15.51 11.52 17.00
CA MET A 30 -14.55 12.54 17.43
C MET A 30 -13.27 12.49 16.60
N TRP A 31 -12.73 11.30 16.37
CA TRP A 31 -11.52 11.14 15.54
C TRP A 31 -11.76 11.58 14.10
N MET A 32 -12.86 11.15 13.49
CA MET A 32 -13.24 11.55 12.13
C MET A 32 -13.51 13.06 12.03
N GLY A 33 -14.16 13.65 13.04
CA GLY A 33 -14.39 15.09 13.11
C GLY A 33 -13.08 15.87 13.16
N LEU A 34 -12.13 15.45 13.99
CA LEU A 34 -10.82 16.07 14.10
C LEU A 34 -10.06 15.99 12.77
N LEU A 35 -10.02 14.82 12.13
CA LEU A 35 -9.35 14.64 10.83
C LEU A 35 -10.05 15.37 9.68
N TRP A 36 -11.37 15.59 9.75
CA TRP A 36 -12.08 16.39 8.75
C TRP A 36 -11.71 17.88 8.80
N MET A 37 -11.39 18.39 10.00
CA MET A 37 -10.94 19.77 10.20
C MET A 37 -9.49 20.00 9.74
N GLN A 38 -8.69 18.94 9.63
CA GLN A 38 -7.31 19.07 9.14
C GLN A 38 -7.30 19.33 7.62
N PRO A 39 -6.51 20.32 7.14
CA PRO A 39 -6.35 20.57 5.70
C PRO A 39 -5.63 19.42 5.00
N HIS A 40 -4.67 18.79 5.69
CA HIS A 40 -3.92 17.66 5.20
C HIS A 40 -4.57 16.34 5.63
N LYS A 41 -4.99 15.53 4.66
CA LYS A 41 -5.69 14.27 4.87
C LYS A 41 -4.89 13.14 4.26
N GLU A 42 -4.32 12.31 5.12
CA GLU A 42 -3.73 11.05 4.70
C GLU A 42 -4.50 9.91 5.34
N ASP A 43 -4.63 8.83 4.59
CA ASP A 43 -5.28 7.60 5.04
C ASP A 43 -4.59 7.01 6.28
N ARG A 44 -3.27 7.20 6.41
CA ARG A 44 -2.53 6.77 7.60
C ARG A 44 -3.05 7.39 8.88
N PHE A 45 -3.60 8.61 8.90
CA PHE A 45 -4.12 9.18 10.14
C PHE A 45 -5.37 8.46 10.69
N VAL A 46 -6.03 7.63 9.88
CA VAL A 46 -7.23 6.86 10.27
C VAL A 46 -6.87 5.52 10.94
N PHE A 47 -5.60 5.08 10.91
CA PHE A 47 -5.20 3.77 11.44
C PHE A 47 -5.66 3.50 12.89
N PRO A 48 -5.70 4.48 13.83
CA PRO A 48 -6.06 4.20 15.22
C PRO A 48 -7.51 3.72 15.41
N ILE A 49 -8.42 4.12 14.51
CA ILE A 49 -9.85 3.81 14.63
C ILE A 49 -10.30 2.61 13.80
N TYR A 50 -9.44 2.01 12.98
CA TYR A 50 -9.80 0.81 12.20
C TYR A 50 -10.35 -0.34 13.06
N PRO A 51 -9.77 -0.69 14.23
CA PRO A 51 -10.35 -1.74 15.09
C PRO A 51 -11.76 -1.40 15.58
N LEU A 52 -12.02 -0.12 15.87
CA LEU A 52 -13.34 0.35 16.33
C LEU A 52 -14.38 0.28 15.21
N ILE A 53 -13.99 0.62 13.97
CA ILE A 53 -14.86 0.47 12.79
C ILE A 53 -15.23 -1.01 12.60
N ILE A 54 -14.26 -1.92 12.71
CA ILE A 54 -14.52 -3.37 12.61
C ILE A 54 -15.47 -3.83 13.71
N LEU A 55 -15.25 -3.41 14.96
CA LEU A 55 -16.10 -3.76 16.10
C LEU A 55 -17.55 -3.27 15.91
N THR A 56 -17.73 -2.01 15.51
CA THR A 56 -19.08 -1.46 15.26
C THR A 56 -19.78 -2.15 14.09
N ALA A 57 -19.05 -2.55 13.05
CA ALA A 57 -19.58 -3.36 11.96
C ALA A 57 -20.03 -4.75 12.44
N SER A 58 -19.24 -5.43 13.29
CA SER A 58 -19.60 -6.73 13.87
C SER A 58 -20.86 -6.64 14.74
N ILE A 59 -20.94 -5.60 15.60
CA ILE A 59 -22.14 -5.33 16.41
C ILE A 59 -23.34 -5.08 15.50
N GLY A 60 -23.20 -4.28 14.43
CA GLY A 60 -24.25 -4.01 13.47
C GLY A 60 -24.80 -5.29 12.81
N ILE A 61 -23.91 -6.22 12.43
CA ILE A 61 -24.30 -7.52 11.86
C ILE A 61 -25.09 -8.36 12.89
N ASP A 62 -24.67 -8.41 14.16
CA ASP A 62 -25.43 -9.12 15.22
C ASP A 62 -26.81 -8.49 15.45
N GLN A 63 -26.93 -7.16 15.41
CA GLN A 63 -28.24 -6.50 15.52
C GLN A 63 -29.15 -6.82 14.34
N ILE A 64 -28.63 -6.84 13.11
CA ILE A 64 -29.38 -7.24 11.91
C ILE A 64 -29.83 -8.70 12.05
N GLU A 65 -28.94 -9.59 12.51
CA GLU A 65 -29.27 -11.00 12.75
C GLU A 65 -30.44 -11.16 13.74
N ASN A 66 -30.43 -10.38 14.83
CA ASN A 66 -31.49 -10.37 15.84
C ASN A 66 -32.83 -9.78 15.32
N LEU A 67 -32.80 -9.00 14.23
CA LEU A 67 -33.99 -8.46 13.58
C LEU A 67 -34.70 -9.50 12.68
N ILE A 68 -33.97 -10.48 12.15
CA ILE A 68 -34.51 -11.52 11.25
C ILE A 68 -35.73 -12.25 11.84
N PRO A 69 -35.73 -12.76 13.09
CA PRO A 69 -36.91 -13.41 13.66
C PRO A 69 -38.12 -12.49 13.85
N ARG A 70 -37.91 -11.18 13.97
CA ARG A 70 -39.00 -10.19 14.07
C ARG A 70 -39.65 -9.98 12.70
N LEU A 71 -38.85 -9.80 11.67
CA LEU A 71 -39.32 -9.66 10.28
C LEU A 71 -40.02 -10.92 9.78
N VAL A 72 -39.44 -12.09 10.05
CA VAL A 72 -39.99 -13.39 9.62
C VAL A 72 -41.32 -13.71 10.31
N ARG A 73 -41.56 -13.21 11.53
CA ARG A 73 -42.87 -13.31 12.22
C ARG A 73 -43.99 -12.55 11.49
N LEU A 74 -43.68 -11.43 10.84
CA LEU A 74 -44.65 -10.70 10.01
C LEU A 74 -45.14 -11.56 8.83
N ILE A 75 -44.28 -12.47 8.35
CA ILE A 75 -44.52 -13.35 7.20
C ILE A 75 -45.10 -14.72 7.65
N LYS A 76 -45.37 -14.92 8.95
CA LYS A 76 -45.96 -16.16 9.54
C LYS A 76 -45.21 -17.46 9.17
N LEU A 77 -43.90 -17.40 9.03
CA LEU A 77 -43.05 -18.57 8.74
C LEU A 77 -42.87 -19.50 9.95
N LYS A 78 -42.65 -20.79 9.69
CA LYS A 78 -42.40 -21.81 10.72
C LYS A 78 -41.10 -21.54 11.49
N ARG A 79 -41.03 -21.91 12.77
CA ARG A 79 -39.85 -21.72 13.64
C ARG A 79 -38.56 -22.32 13.06
N ASN A 80 -38.63 -23.51 12.46
CA ASN A 80 -37.48 -24.15 11.81
C ASN A 80 -36.95 -23.32 10.62
N SER A 81 -37.84 -22.65 9.89
CA SER A 81 -37.48 -21.76 8.78
C SER A 81 -36.73 -20.51 9.27
N VAL A 82 -37.09 -19.96 10.44
CA VAL A 82 -36.37 -18.83 11.06
C VAL A 82 -34.92 -19.19 11.38
N LEU A 83 -34.71 -20.37 12.02
CA LEU A 83 -33.36 -20.86 12.35
C LEU A 83 -32.52 -21.16 11.11
N PHE A 84 -33.17 -21.60 10.03
CA PHE A 84 -32.51 -21.80 8.75
C PHE A 84 -32.07 -20.48 8.11
N VAL A 85 -32.97 -19.49 7.97
CA VAL A 85 -32.67 -18.18 7.37
C VAL A 85 -31.56 -17.46 8.14
N ARG A 86 -31.60 -17.53 9.47
CA ARG A 86 -30.58 -16.95 10.34
C ARG A 86 -29.19 -17.56 10.12
N ARG A 87 -29.10 -18.90 10.07
CA ARG A 87 -27.85 -19.60 9.76
C ARG A 87 -27.35 -19.27 8.36
N LEU A 88 -28.25 -19.27 7.37
CA LEU A 88 -27.93 -18.89 6.00
C LEU A 88 -27.34 -17.48 5.95
N PHE A 89 -27.97 -16.50 6.60
CA PHE A 89 -27.47 -15.12 6.66
C PHE A 89 -26.04 -15.03 7.20
N VAL A 90 -25.77 -15.65 8.34
CA VAL A 90 -24.44 -15.63 8.97
C VAL A 90 -23.40 -16.32 8.09
N TYR A 91 -23.68 -17.51 7.58
CA TYR A 91 -22.76 -18.24 6.70
C TYR A 91 -22.52 -17.47 5.39
N SER A 92 -23.55 -16.86 4.80
CA SER A 92 -23.41 -16.02 3.60
C SER A 92 -22.49 -14.84 3.85
N ILE A 93 -22.64 -14.12 4.97
CA ILE A 93 -21.76 -13.00 5.32
C ILE A 93 -20.30 -13.47 5.46
N ILE A 94 -20.05 -14.55 6.19
CA ILE A 94 -18.69 -15.08 6.39
C ILE A 94 -18.07 -15.51 5.05
N ILE A 95 -18.81 -16.25 4.23
CA ILE A 95 -18.33 -16.75 2.94
C ILE A 95 -18.04 -15.58 1.99
N ILE A 96 -18.94 -14.61 1.87
CA ILE A 96 -18.76 -13.45 0.98
C ILE A 96 -17.54 -12.64 1.40
N HIS A 97 -17.38 -12.33 2.69
CA HIS A 97 -16.20 -11.59 3.18
C HIS A 97 -14.91 -12.38 3.00
N GLY A 98 -14.94 -13.70 3.22
CA GLY A 98 -13.79 -14.58 2.97
C GLY A 98 -13.35 -14.54 1.50
N ILE A 99 -14.30 -14.67 0.57
CA ILE A 99 -14.04 -14.61 -0.88
C ILE A 99 -13.49 -13.23 -1.27
N LEU A 100 -14.12 -12.15 -0.81
CA LEU A 100 -13.66 -10.78 -1.10
C LEU A 100 -12.28 -10.50 -0.50
N SER A 101 -11.98 -11.00 0.69
CA SER A 101 -10.68 -10.86 1.34
C SER A 101 -9.60 -11.58 0.56
N ILE A 102 -9.82 -12.85 0.18
CA ILE A 102 -8.88 -13.63 -0.64
C ILE A 102 -8.66 -12.92 -1.98
N SER A 103 -9.74 -12.53 -2.65
CA SER A 103 -9.69 -11.80 -3.92
C SER A 103 -8.88 -10.50 -3.82
N ARG A 104 -9.05 -9.74 -2.72
CA ARG A 104 -8.29 -8.52 -2.46
C ARG A 104 -6.81 -8.81 -2.21
N THR A 105 -6.48 -9.83 -1.42
CA THR A 105 -5.09 -10.24 -1.20
C THR A 105 -4.41 -10.60 -2.51
N PHE A 106 -5.07 -11.36 -3.37
CA PHE A 106 -4.55 -11.66 -4.71
C PHE A 106 -4.35 -10.40 -5.56
N ALA A 107 -5.29 -9.44 -5.54
CA ALA A 107 -5.15 -8.19 -6.28
C ALA A 107 -3.94 -7.37 -5.83
N ILE A 108 -3.71 -7.30 -4.51
CA ILE A 108 -2.57 -6.58 -3.93
C ILE A 108 -1.25 -7.26 -4.34
N VAL A 109 -1.17 -8.59 -4.20
CA VAL A 109 0.03 -9.34 -4.55
C VAL A 109 0.32 -9.26 -6.05
N ASP A 110 -0.67 -9.42 -6.92
CA ASP A 110 -0.49 -9.32 -8.38
C ASP A 110 -0.08 -7.92 -8.81
N GLY A 111 -0.74 -6.89 -8.28
CA GLY A 111 -0.54 -5.51 -8.73
C GLY A 111 0.70 -4.81 -8.17
N TYR A 112 1.07 -5.12 -6.92
CA TYR A 112 2.00 -4.28 -6.15
C TYR A 112 3.24 -5.02 -5.62
N SER A 113 3.40 -6.32 -5.89
CA SER A 113 4.60 -7.06 -5.48
C SER A 113 5.85 -6.79 -6.33
N ALA A 114 5.70 -6.07 -7.46
CA ALA A 114 6.78 -5.90 -8.43
C ALA A 114 8.09 -5.33 -7.85
N PRO A 115 8.10 -4.24 -7.06
CA PRO A 115 9.34 -3.69 -6.50
C PRO A 115 10.06 -4.66 -5.57
N ILE A 116 9.32 -5.36 -4.70
CA ILE A 116 9.87 -6.36 -3.78
C ILE A 116 10.45 -7.53 -4.58
N ARG A 117 9.69 -8.07 -5.54
CA ARG A 117 10.14 -9.20 -6.38
C ARG A 117 11.36 -8.84 -7.21
N LEU A 118 11.46 -7.59 -7.68
CA LEU A 118 12.56 -7.12 -8.51
C LEU A 118 13.84 -7.09 -7.68
N LEU A 119 13.79 -6.48 -6.51
CA LEU A 119 14.93 -6.38 -5.61
C LEU A 119 15.33 -7.75 -5.04
N THR A 120 14.39 -8.56 -4.58
CA THR A 120 14.70 -9.91 -4.07
C THR A 120 15.30 -10.79 -5.15
N HIS A 121 14.74 -10.79 -6.37
CA HIS A 121 15.30 -11.53 -7.49
C HIS A 121 16.73 -11.07 -7.80
N SER A 122 16.96 -9.76 -7.86
CA SER A 122 18.27 -9.20 -8.14
C SER A 122 19.34 -9.52 -7.09
N ASN A 123 18.91 -9.63 -5.82
CA ASN A 123 19.78 -10.07 -4.74
C ASN A 123 20.09 -11.57 -4.86
N THR A 124 19.08 -12.43 -5.04
CA THR A 124 19.28 -13.89 -5.14
C THR A 124 20.09 -14.36 -6.35
N THR A 125 20.07 -13.58 -7.44
CA THR A 125 20.82 -13.87 -8.67
C THR A 125 22.21 -13.25 -8.66
N ASN A 126 22.62 -12.62 -7.54
CA ASN A 126 23.90 -11.98 -7.35
C ASN A 126 24.25 -10.98 -8.48
N ILE A 127 23.23 -10.33 -9.06
CA ILE A 127 23.40 -9.33 -10.13
C ILE A 127 24.33 -8.21 -9.65
N PHE A 128 24.18 -7.81 -8.39
CA PHE A 128 24.97 -6.76 -7.77
C PHE A 128 26.38 -7.23 -7.34
N GLU A 129 26.57 -8.51 -7.00
CA GLU A 129 27.88 -9.03 -6.59
C GLU A 129 28.88 -9.10 -7.73
N LYS A 130 28.45 -9.17 -8.99
CA LYS A 130 29.34 -9.03 -10.15
C LYS A 130 30.11 -7.69 -10.18
N SER A 131 29.76 -6.74 -9.30
CA SER A 131 30.40 -5.44 -9.11
C SER A 131 31.22 -5.32 -7.80
N SER A 132 31.69 -6.45 -7.26
CA SER A 132 32.03 -6.74 -5.85
C SER A 132 32.91 -5.79 -5.02
N ASN A 133 33.45 -4.68 -5.54
CA ASN A 133 34.30 -3.78 -4.74
C ASN A 133 33.93 -2.29 -4.79
N LYS A 134 32.87 -1.91 -5.50
CA LYS A 134 32.44 -0.50 -5.57
C LYS A 134 31.15 -0.27 -4.80
N HIS A 135 31.05 0.92 -4.21
CA HIS A 135 29.80 1.41 -3.64
C HIS A 135 28.81 1.64 -4.79
N LEU A 136 27.67 0.95 -4.76
CA LEU A 136 26.68 0.99 -5.83
C LEU A 136 25.65 2.09 -5.61
N ASN A 137 25.39 2.84 -6.66
CA ASN A 137 24.38 3.89 -6.69
C ASN A 137 23.15 3.39 -7.43
N ILE A 138 22.08 3.09 -6.68
CA ILE A 138 20.80 2.63 -7.21
C ILE A 138 19.85 3.82 -7.23
N CYS A 139 19.41 4.21 -8.40
CA CYS A 139 18.61 5.41 -8.59
C CYS A 139 17.14 5.09 -8.87
N ILE A 140 16.24 5.90 -8.30
CA ILE A 140 14.80 5.83 -8.55
C ILE A 140 14.24 7.23 -8.83
N GLY A 141 13.28 7.33 -9.74
CA GLY A 141 12.66 8.60 -10.13
C GLY A 141 11.19 8.69 -9.73
N LYS A 142 10.31 8.58 -10.73
CA LYS A 142 8.86 8.81 -10.59
C LYS A 142 8.14 7.90 -9.60
N ASP A 143 8.65 6.69 -9.38
CA ASP A 143 8.03 5.66 -8.52
C ASP A 143 8.73 5.50 -7.16
N TRP A 144 9.44 6.53 -6.68
CA TRP A 144 10.18 6.52 -5.41
C TRP A 144 9.36 5.98 -4.22
N TYR A 145 8.06 6.30 -4.17
CA TYR A 145 7.14 5.91 -3.10
C TYR A 145 6.81 4.41 -3.09
N ARG A 146 7.18 3.67 -4.14
CA ARG A 146 7.03 2.21 -4.24
C ARG A 146 8.28 1.46 -3.77
N PHE A 147 9.35 2.18 -3.43
CA PHE A 147 10.57 1.56 -2.91
C PHE A 147 10.26 0.88 -1.56
N PRO A 148 10.48 -0.45 -1.44
CA PRO A 148 10.03 -1.20 -0.28
C PRO A 148 10.90 -0.97 0.96
N SER A 149 12.22 -1.12 0.83
CA SER A 149 13.18 -0.94 1.92
C SER A 149 14.62 -1.07 1.45
N HIS A 150 15.54 -0.38 2.15
CA HIS A 150 16.99 -0.56 2.02
C HIS A 150 17.44 -1.98 2.41
N PHE A 151 16.66 -2.73 3.20
CA PHE A 151 16.98 -4.13 3.54
C PHE A 151 17.02 -5.08 2.33
N LEU A 152 16.41 -4.68 1.20
CA LEU A 152 16.43 -5.46 -0.05
C LEU A 152 17.57 -5.04 -0.98
N LEU A 153 18.38 -4.05 -0.58
CA LEU A 153 19.54 -3.62 -1.33
C LEU A 153 20.82 -4.32 -0.83
N PRO A 154 21.86 -4.47 -1.67
CA PRO A 154 23.16 -4.98 -1.25
C PRO A 154 23.82 -4.11 -0.16
N GLU A 155 24.66 -4.71 0.69
CA GLU A 155 25.31 -4.02 1.83
C GLU A 155 26.10 -2.76 1.43
N LYS A 156 26.77 -2.77 0.26
CA LYS A 156 27.56 -1.63 -0.25
C LYS A 156 26.78 -0.84 -1.29
N SER A 157 25.56 -0.45 -0.99
CA SER A 157 24.74 0.33 -1.92
C SER A 157 23.94 1.43 -1.23
N GLN A 158 23.61 2.47 -1.99
CA GLN A 158 22.71 3.53 -1.56
C GLN A 158 21.61 3.76 -2.59
N LEU A 159 20.43 4.14 -2.09
CA LEU A 159 19.35 4.65 -2.90
C LEU A 159 19.53 6.15 -3.13
N LEU A 160 19.41 6.59 -4.38
CA LEU A 160 19.47 7.99 -4.78
C LEU A 160 18.24 8.35 -5.62
N PHE A 161 17.93 9.64 -5.69
CA PHE A 161 16.74 10.11 -6.40
C PHE A 161 17.10 10.82 -7.69
N LEU A 162 16.45 10.43 -8.77
CA LEU A 162 16.44 11.18 -10.02
C LEU A 162 15.33 12.21 -9.98
N ARG A 163 15.59 13.37 -10.57
CA ARG A 163 14.57 14.41 -10.70
C ARG A 163 13.40 13.87 -11.52
N SER A 164 12.19 14.16 -11.08
CA SER A 164 10.97 13.71 -11.72
C SER A 164 9.91 14.83 -11.68
N GLU A 165 8.73 14.63 -12.26
CA GLU A 165 7.61 15.58 -12.18
C GLU A 165 7.09 15.79 -10.75
N PHE A 166 7.43 14.92 -9.81
CA PHE A 166 7.09 15.11 -8.41
C PHE A 166 7.83 16.32 -7.82
N LYS A 167 7.07 17.32 -7.37
CA LYS A 167 7.56 18.60 -6.81
C LYS A 167 7.43 18.71 -5.30
N GLY A 168 7.28 17.57 -4.61
CA GLY A 168 7.27 17.51 -3.16
C GLY A 168 8.65 17.21 -2.57
N GLN A 169 8.73 17.15 -1.25
CA GLN A 169 9.94 16.70 -0.57
C GLN A 169 10.17 15.20 -0.72
N LEU A 170 11.44 14.85 -0.86
CA LEU A 170 11.90 13.47 -0.85
C LEU A 170 12.67 13.18 0.45
N PRO A 171 12.68 11.90 0.89
CA PRO A 171 13.49 11.48 2.03
C PRO A 171 14.98 11.83 1.83
N LYS A 172 15.66 12.22 2.91
CA LYS A 172 17.11 12.39 2.94
C LYS A 172 17.75 11.29 3.78
N ALA A 173 18.94 10.84 3.37
CA ALA A 173 19.76 10.00 4.23
C ALA A 173 20.19 10.78 5.49
N TYR A 174 20.23 10.08 6.62
CA TYR A 174 20.82 10.62 7.84
C TYR A 174 22.31 10.90 7.64
N SER A 175 22.83 11.89 8.38
CA SER A 175 24.27 12.14 8.47
C SER A 175 25.02 10.90 8.99
N SER A 176 26.29 10.75 8.61
CA SER A 176 27.18 9.72 9.15
C SER A 176 27.71 10.07 10.56
N LEU A 177 27.36 11.24 11.10
CA LEU A 177 27.76 11.69 12.43
C LEU A 177 27.03 10.91 13.54
N LYS A 178 27.68 10.76 14.71
CA LYS A 178 27.08 10.05 15.87
C LYS A 178 25.77 10.65 16.37
N ASN A 179 25.55 11.95 16.14
CA ASN A 179 24.35 12.70 16.55
C ASN A 179 23.34 12.90 15.41
N ALA A 180 23.43 12.13 14.31
CA ALA A 180 22.65 12.34 13.10
C ALA A 180 21.13 12.50 13.31
N THR A 181 20.53 11.76 14.23
CA THR A 181 19.09 11.80 14.52
C THR A 181 18.63 13.08 15.24
N ARG A 182 19.58 13.89 15.74
CA ARG A 182 19.31 15.16 16.43
C ARG A 182 19.70 16.38 15.62
N LEU A 183 20.34 16.17 14.47
CA LEU A 183 20.72 17.26 13.58
C LEU A 183 19.47 17.78 12.89
N ILE A 184 19.21 19.07 13.05
CA ILE A 184 18.20 19.78 12.29
C ILE A 184 18.84 20.18 10.96
N ASP A 185 18.30 19.65 9.87
CA ASP A 185 18.76 19.98 8.52
C ASP A 185 17.94 21.16 7.99
N ASN A 186 18.63 22.20 7.51
CA ASN A 186 18.02 23.41 6.99
C ASN A 186 17.31 23.22 5.64
N HIS A 187 17.48 22.06 5.00
CA HIS A 187 16.90 21.71 3.69
C HIS A 187 15.61 20.89 3.81
N PHE A 188 14.88 21.03 4.92
CA PHE A 188 13.50 20.57 5.04
C PHE A 188 12.60 21.77 5.31
N ASN A 189 11.48 21.85 4.60
CA ASN A 189 10.48 22.91 4.78
C ASN A 189 9.17 22.34 5.35
N ASP A 190 8.31 23.18 5.92
CA ASP A 190 7.05 22.71 6.52
C ASP A 190 5.89 22.66 5.49
N GLU A 191 6.17 22.93 4.22
CA GLU A 191 5.17 23.08 3.16
C GLU A 191 5.26 21.98 2.08
N ASN A 192 6.08 20.95 2.31
CA ASN A 192 6.33 19.86 1.36
C ASN A 192 6.74 20.36 -0.05
N LYS A 193 7.52 21.44 -0.14
CA LYS A 193 8.07 21.99 -1.40
C LYS A 193 9.30 21.20 -1.89
N GLU A 194 9.50 21.17 -3.21
CA GLU A 194 10.67 20.54 -3.88
C GLU A 194 11.99 21.06 -3.28
N GLU A 195 12.86 20.12 -2.92
CA GLU A 195 14.23 20.40 -2.44
C GLU A 195 15.23 19.84 -3.46
N ILE A 196 15.97 20.72 -4.13
CA ILE A 196 16.80 20.36 -5.30
C ILE A 196 18.04 19.55 -4.88
N ASP A 197 18.51 19.71 -3.65
CA ASP A 197 19.66 18.99 -3.09
C ASP A 197 19.43 17.48 -2.94
N ARG A 198 18.19 17.01 -3.12
CA ARG A 198 17.83 15.58 -3.07
C ARG A 198 18.20 14.82 -4.35
N TYR A 199 18.39 15.52 -5.47
CA TYR A 199 18.54 14.90 -6.77
C TYR A 199 20.00 14.67 -7.14
N VAL A 200 20.25 13.55 -7.82
CA VAL A 200 21.54 13.23 -8.44
C VAL A 200 21.44 13.25 -9.95
N ASN A 201 22.59 13.46 -10.61
CA ASN A 201 22.66 13.37 -12.06
C ASN A 201 22.62 11.90 -12.51
N LEU A 202 22.08 11.64 -13.70
CA LEU A 202 22.04 10.28 -14.29
C LEU A 202 23.43 9.62 -14.32
N ASN A 203 24.47 10.42 -14.57
CA ASN A 203 25.87 9.97 -14.59
C ASN A 203 26.40 9.53 -13.22
N GLN A 204 25.65 9.67 -12.12
CA GLN A 204 26.04 9.17 -10.81
C GLN A 204 25.45 7.80 -10.51
N CYS A 205 24.45 7.36 -11.28
CA CYS A 205 23.76 6.08 -11.11
C CYS A 205 24.54 4.94 -11.76
N ASP A 206 24.56 3.77 -11.09
CA ASP A 206 25.04 2.51 -11.65
C ASP A 206 23.87 1.63 -12.10
N TYR A 207 22.76 1.68 -11.36
CA TYR A 207 21.51 1.04 -11.71
C TYR A 207 20.34 2.02 -11.58
N ILE A 208 19.33 1.84 -12.42
CA ILE A 208 18.08 2.60 -12.35
C ILE A 208 16.92 1.61 -12.18
N ILE A 209 16.03 1.91 -11.25
CA ILE A 209 14.76 1.21 -11.08
C ILE A 209 13.67 2.13 -11.61
N ASP A 210 13.07 1.76 -12.73
CA ASP A 210 11.99 2.55 -13.33
C ASP A 210 11.02 1.72 -14.18
N HIS A 211 9.84 2.25 -14.46
CA HIS A 211 8.85 1.61 -15.34
C HIS A 211 8.60 2.42 -16.60
N ASP A 212 8.10 1.79 -17.66
CA ASP A 212 7.74 2.52 -18.89
C ASP A 212 6.44 3.31 -18.72
N SER A 213 6.50 4.62 -18.97
CA SER A 213 5.35 5.53 -19.01
C SER A 213 4.69 5.50 -20.39
N GLU A 214 3.35 5.58 -20.41
CA GLU A 214 2.57 5.80 -21.64
C GLU A 214 2.84 7.19 -22.23
N ASN A 215 3.09 8.18 -21.38
CA ASN A 215 3.40 9.56 -21.75
C ASN A 215 4.74 9.96 -21.13
N PRO A 216 5.88 9.67 -21.77
CA PRO A 216 7.18 10.09 -21.28
C PRO A 216 7.33 11.62 -21.43
N SER A 217 7.92 12.27 -20.42
CA SER A 217 8.31 13.68 -20.47
C SER A 217 9.83 13.81 -20.50
N GLU A 218 10.34 15.01 -20.81
CA GLU A 218 11.79 15.26 -20.83
C GLU A 218 12.46 14.95 -19.48
N ILE A 219 11.75 15.16 -18.37
CA ILE A 219 12.23 14.92 -17.01
C ILE A 219 11.99 13.46 -16.56
N GLN A 220 11.02 12.77 -17.16
CA GLN A 220 10.71 11.34 -16.90
C GLN A 220 10.71 10.53 -18.20
N PRO A 221 11.86 10.39 -18.89
CA PRO A 221 11.93 9.59 -20.11
C PRO A 221 11.81 8.10 -19.78
N ASN A 222 11.51 7.28 -20.79
CA ASN A 222 11.57 5.83 -20.65
C ASN A 222 13.02 5.36 -20.72
N TYR A 223 13.65 5.22 -19.55
CA TYR A 223 15.06 4.81 -19.42
C TYR A 223 15.36 3.43 -20.04
N SER A 224 14.35 2.59 -20.23
CA SER A 224 14.45 1.30 -20.94
C SER A 224 14.95 1.42 -22.38
N GLN A 225 14.75 2.57 -23.02
CA GLN A 225 15.21 2.86 -24.38
C GLN A 225 16.66 3.33 -24.43
N GLN A 226 17.18 3.84 -23.31
CA GLN A 226 18.52 4.44 -23.20
C GLN A 226 19.54 3.49 -22.56
N PHE A 227 19.07 2.60 -21.68
CA PHE A 227 19.92 1.76 -20.84
C PHE A 227 19.59 0.27 -21.00
N GLN A 228 20.57 -0.58 -20.68
CA GLN A 228 20.41 -2.02 -20.79
C GLN A 228 19.44 -2.55 -19.72
N ILE A 229 18.39 -3.25 -20.16
CA ILE A 229 17.45 -3.95 -19.28
C ILE A 229 18.08 -5.24 -18.76
N ILE A 230 18.17 -5.38 -17.44
CA ILE A 230 18.67 -6.60 -16.79
C ILE A 230 17.50 -7.51 -16.41
N THR A 231 16.45 -6.94 -15.83
CA THR A 231 15.30 -7.67 -15.33
C THR A 231 14.05 -6.81 -15.46
N SER A 232 12.94 -7.45 -15.79
CA SER A 232 11.63 -6.80 -15.94
C SER A 232 10.58 -7.59 -15.17
N ILE A 233 9.77 -6.91 -14.37
CA ILE A 233 8.66 -7.52 -13.64
C ILE A 233 7.38 -6.76 -13.96
N LYS A 234 6.33 -7.50 -14.30
CA LYS A 234 5.02 -6.93 -14.59
C LYS A 234 4.46 -6.22 -13.35
N MET A 235 3.95 -5.01 -13.54
CA MET A 235 3.35 -4.17 -12.51
C MET A 235 2.05 -3.55 -13.03
N ILE A 236 1.09 -3.30 -12.15
CA ILE A 236 -0.15 -2.60 -12.53
C ILE A 236 0.09 -1.08 -12.63
N LEU A 237 -0.39 -0.46 -13.71
CA LEU A 237 -0.41 1.00 -13.82
C LEU A 237 -1.61 1.56 -13.04
N PRO A 238 -1.47 2.76 -12.44
CA PRO A 238 -2.58 3.44 -11.78
C PRO A 238 -3.55 4.02 -12.84
N SER A 239 -4.19 3.14 -13.61
CA SER A 239 -5.29 3.52 -14.50
C SER A 239 -6.64 3.43 -13.77
N ARG A 240 -7.63 4.15 -14.32
CA ARG A 240 -9.05 4.34 -13.94
C ARG A 240 -9.57 3.55 -12.73
N ARG A 241 -10.40 4.19 -11.89
CA ARG A 241 -11.10 3.54 -10.76
C ARG A 241 -11.88 2.31 -11.25
N SER A 242 -11.32 1.12 -11.02
CA SER A 242 -11.91 -0.16 -11.42
C SER A 242 -12.02 -1.07 -10.21
N ILE A 243 -13.17 -1.74 -10.09
CA ILE A 243 -13.39 -2.76 -9.06
C ILE A 243 -12.39 -3.90 -9.24
N PHE A 244 -12.01 -4.21 -10.48
CA PHE A 244 -11.02 -5.24 -10.83
C PHE A 244 -9.57 -4.89 -10.43
N ARG A 245 -9.32 -3.64 -10.05
CA ARG A 245 -8.04 -3.23 -9.44
C ARG A 245 -8.03 -3.51 -7.94
N SER A 246 -9.20 -3.46 -7.30
CA SER A 246 -9.36 -3.65 -5.86
C SER A 246 -9.64 -5.10 -5.46
N PHE A 247 -10.26 -5.87 -6.37
CA PHE A 247 -10.59 -7.28 -6.20
C PHE A 247 -10.17 -8.06 -7.43
N TYR A 248 -9.41 -9.14 -7.22
CA TYR A 248 -8.99 -10.02 -8.28
C TYR A 248 -10.11 -10.96 -8.69
N VAL A 249 -10.53 -10.84 -9.94
CA VAL A 249 -11.42 -11.76 -10.65
C VAL A 249 -10.63 -12.37 -11.82
N PRO A 250 -10.46 -13.70 -11.89
CA PRO A 250 -9.73 -14.36 -12.97
C PRO A 250 -10.21 -13.93 -14.36
N TYR A 251 -9.28 -13.78 -15.30
CA TYR A 251 -9.48 -13.31 -16.69
C TYR A 251 -9.98 -11.85 -16.83
N PHE A 252 -11.00 -11.44 -16.10
CA PHE A 252 -11.56 -10.09 -16.14
C PHE A 252 -10.58 -9.04 -15.65
N SER A 253 -9.85 -9.31 -14.57
CA SER A 253 -8.89 -8.36 -14.02
C SER A 253 -7.72 -8.12 -14.95
N VAL A 254 -7.25 -9.19 -15.60
CA VAL A 254 -6.14 -9.11 -16.56
C VAL A 254 -6.54 -8.29 -17.78
N ARG A 255 -7.80 -8.38 -18.24
CA ARG A 255 -8.32 -7.62 -19.38
C ARG A 255 -8.68 -6.17 -19.05
N SER A 256 -9.23 -5.93 -17.86
CA SER A 256 -9.70 -4.60 -17.46
C SER A 256 -8.58 -3.69 -16.95
N ASN A 257 -7.52 -4.25 -16.38
CA ASN A 257 -6.42 -3.46 -15.82
C ASN A 257 -5.33 -3.23 -16.86
N ARG A 258 -4.68 -2.06 -16.77
CA ARG A 258 -3.46 -1.78 -17.55
C ARG A 258 -2.23 -2.18 -16.76
N TYR A 259 -1.27 -2.75 -17.47
CA TYR A 259 -0.02 -3.22 -16.89
C TYR A 259 1.16 -2.60 -17.64
N THR A 260 2.23 -2.37 -16.92
CA THR A 260 3.55 -2.00 -17.43
C THR A 260 4.59 -2.96 -16.87
N PHE A 261 5.85 -2.77 -17.22
CA PHE A 261 6.97 -3.48 -16.64
C PHE A 261 7.80 -2.53 -15.79
N LEU A 262 8.13 -2.96 -14.58
CA LEU A 262 9.14 -2.35 -13.73
C LEU A 262 10.48 -2.99 -14.09
N HIS A 263 11.45 -2.16 -14.43
CA HIS A 263 12.75 -2.57 -14.91
C HIS A 263 13.85 -2.31 -13.89
N LEU A 264 14.82 -3.21 -13.85
CA LEU A 264 16.15 -2.96 -13.34
C LEU A 264 17.07 -2.72 -14.53
N LEU A 265 17.57 -1.49 -14.66
CA LEU A 265 18.38 -1.03 -15.77
C LEU A 265 19.82 -0.85 -15.32
N LYS A 266 20.79 -1.24 -16.16
CA LYS A 266 22.21 -0.98 -15.93
C LYS A 266 22.62 0.31 -16.63
N CYS A 267 23.17 1.25 -15.87
CA CYS A 267 23.80 2.43 -16.46
C CYS A 267 25.15 2.04 -17.05
N SER A 268 25.30 2.18 -18.36
CA SER A 268 26.58 1.99 -19.04
C SER A 268 27.49 3.18 -18.75
N LYS A 269 28.22 3.14 -17.63
CA LYS A 269 29.46 3.93 -17.51
C LYS A 269 30.64 3.31 -18.28
N PHE A 270 30.41 2.24 -19.04
CA PHE A 270 31.44 1.37 -19.59
C PHE A 270 31.01 0.71 -20.92
N VAL A 271 30.58 1.49 -21.91
CA VAL A 271 30.47 0.98 -23.30
C VAL A 271 31.38 1.73 -24.29
N ASP A 272 31.90 2.92 -23.94
CA ASP A 272 32.67 3.75 -24.89
C ASP A 272 34.19 3.87 -24.59
N VAL A 273 34.86 2.82 -24.07
CA VAL A 273 36.34 2.82 -23.94
C VAL A 273 37.01 1.54 -24.46
N LEU A 274 36.32 0.72 -25.27
CA LEU A 274 36.94 -0.43 -25.94
C LEU A 274 36.70 -0.46 -27.46
N ASN A 275 36.22 0.64 -28.04
CA ASN A 275 36.09 0.81 -29.49
C ASN A 275 36.81 2.08 -29.99
N GLU A 276 38.00 2.36 -29.47
CA GLU A 276 39.03 3.16 -30.16
C GLU A 276 40.40 2.47 -30.02
#